data_AF-A0A7X3KX44-F1
#
_entry.id   AF-A0A7X3KX44-F1
#
_cell.length_a   1.000
_cell.length_b   1.000
_cell.length_c   1.000
_cell.angle_alpha   90.00
_cell.angle_beta   90.00
_cell.angle_gamma   90.00
#
_symmetry.space_group_name_H-M   'P 1'
#
loop_
_entity.id
_entity.type
_entity.pdbx_description
1 polymer ?
#
loop_
_entity_poly.entity_id
_entity_poly.type
_entity_poly.pdbx_seq_one_letter_code
_entity_poly.pdbx_strand_id
1 'polypeptide(L)'
;MSTAHPSPLGGRRPTRAELVNFKNKTVSDRFPPPGSALRLLIVGVNPGLWTAAVNAPFAYPGNRFWPSLDRAGIVSPVFEVSEGMSDAQELILYEQGIAMTNLVSRATAR
;
A
#
# COMPACT_ATOMS: atom_id res chain seq x y z
N MET A 1 -9.10 -3.61 8.48
CA MET A 1 -7.73 -4.00 8.12
C MET A 1 -7.79 -5.15 7.13
N SER A 2 -6.88 -5.20 6.17
CA SER A 2 -6.79 -6.27 5.20
C SER A 2 -6.36 -7.57 5.88
N THR A 3 -7.08 -8.64 5.58
CA THR A 3 -6.80 -10.00 6.05
C THR A 3 -5.71 -10.68 5.21
N ALA A 4 -5.68 -10.39 3.90
CA ALA A 4 -4.63 -10.86 2.99
C ALA A 4 -3.28 -10.18 3.26
N HIS A 5 -3.33 -8.92 3.69
CA HIS A 5 -2.15 -8.08 3.91
C HIS A 5 -2.23 -7.35 5.24
N PRO A 6 -2.09 -8.08 6.37
CA PRO A 6 -2.23 -7.50 7.69
C PRO A 6 -1.12 -6.48 7.97
N SER A 7 -1.46 -5.41 8.69
CA SER A 7 -0.49 -4.44 9.21
C SER A 7 0.31 -5.07 10.36
N PRO A 8 1.66 -5.07 10.29
CA PRO A 8 2.51 -5.52 11.40
C PRO A 8 2.24 -4.80 12.73
N LEU A 9 1.69 -3.58 12.67
CA LEU A 9 1.36 -2.79 13.85
C LEU A 9 -0.10 -2.91 14.29
N GLY A 10 -0.89 -3.79 13.66
CA GLY A 10 -2.28 -4.04 14.08
C GLY A 10 -3.24 -2.90 13.78
N GLY A 11 -3.00 -2.14 12.71
CA GLY A 11 -3.92 -1.07 12.28
C GLY A 11 -3.71 0.27 12.97
N ARG A 12 -2.53 0.51 13.56
CA ARG A 12 -2.16 1.82 14.12
C ARG A 12 -1.03 2.46 13.32
N ARG A 13 -0.85 3.77 13.52
CA ARG A 13 0.28 4.50 12.94
C ARG A 13 1.60 4.10 13.61
N PRO A 14 2.69 3.99 12.84
CA PRO A 14 4.03 3.84 13.40
C PRO A 14 4.47 5.11 14.12
N THR A 15 5.16 4.93 15.24
CA THR A 15 5.97 5.97 15.84
C THR A 15 7.32 6.07 15.13
N ARG A 16 8.01 7.22 15.28
CA ARG A 16 9.34 7.41 14.68
C ARG A 16 10.36 6.37 15.17
N ALA A 17 10.27 5.97 16.44
CA ALA A 17 11.17 4.98 17.03
C ALA A 17 10.95 3.58 16.42
N GLU A 18 9.73 3.22 16.04
CA GLU A 18 9.42 1.90 15.48
C GLU A 18 9.87 1.75 14.02
N LEU A 19 9.92 2.85 13.26
CA LEU A 19 10.28 2.81 11.83
C LEU A 19 11.64 2.15 11.58
N VAL A 20 12.59 2.27 12.51
CA VAL A 20 13.92 1.66 12.36
C VAL A 20 13.86 0.13 12.25
N ASN A 21 12.84 -0.50 12.87
CA ASN A 21 12.63 -1.95 12.85
C ASN A 21 12.12 -2.47 11.50
N PHE A 22 11.70 -1.56 10.62
CA PHE A 22 11.17 -1.89 9.29
C PHE A 22 12.19 -1.70 8.16
N LYS A 23 13.44 -1.33 8.48
CA LYS A 23 14.52 -1.28 7.48
C LYS A 23 14.76 -2.68 6.90
N ASN A 24 14.90 -2.76 5.58
CA ASN A 24 15.07 -3.99 4.82
C ASN A 24 13.91 -5.01 4.92
N LYS A 25 12.80 -4.67 5.58
CA LYS A 25 11.58 -5.49 5.50
C LYS A 25 10.96 -5.35 4.11
N THR A 26 10.20 -6.35 3.71
CA THR A 26 9.50 -6.39 2.43
C THR A 26 8.02 -6.08 2.62
N VAL A 27 7.39 -5.60 1.56
CA VAL A 27 5.93 -5.40 1.48
C VAL A 27 5.41 -6.36 0.44
N SER A 28 4.27 -6.98 0.74
CA SER A 28 3.62 -7.90 -0.20
C SER A 28 3.12 -7.12 -1.42
N ASP A 29 3.32 -7.72 -2.59
CA ASP A 29 2.65 -7.29 -3.79
C ASP A 29 1.15 -7.50 -3.68
N ARG A 30 0.37 -6.65 -4.34
CA ARG A 30 -1.09 -6.70 -4.34
C ARG A 30 -1.59 -6.91 -5.75
N PHE A 31 -2.13 -8.09 -6.01
CA PHE A 31 -2.64 -8.49 -7.31
C PHE A 31 -4.07 -8.99 -7.18
N PRO A 32 -4.95 -8.64 -8.15
CA PRO A 32 -6.23 -9.30 -8.28
C PRO A 32 -6.05 -10.83 -8.35
N PRO A 33 -7.06 -11.62 -7.92
CA PRO A 33 -7.01 -13.07 -8.03
C PRO A 33 -6.64 -13.54 -9.46
N PRO A 34 -5.96 -14.70 -9.60
CA PRO A 34 -5.66 -15.25 -10.91
C PRO A 34 -6.93 -15.38 -11.78
N GLY A 35 -6.83 -14.98 -13.04
CA GLY A 35 -7.97 -14.95 -13.97
C GLY A 35 -8.77 -13.65 -13.97
N SER A 36 -8.53 -12.72 -13.02
CA SER A 36 -9.05 -11.35 -13.09
C SER A 36 -8.33 -10.53 -14.18
N ALA A 37 -9.05 -9.58 -14.78
CA ALA A 37 -8.45 -8.65 -15.74
C ALA A 37 -7.53 -7.65 -15.04
N LEU A 38 -6.29 -7.52 -15.53
CA LEU A 38 -5.37 -6.47 -15.10
C LEU A 38 -5.42 -5.30 -16.09
N ARG A 39 -5.80 -4.12 -15.59
CA ARG A 39 -5.97 -2.88 -16.37
C ARG A 39 -4.87 -1.86 -16.09
N LEU A 40 -4.39 -1.80 -14.86
CA LEU A 40 -3.35 -0.87 -14.43
C LEU A 40 -2.40 -1.56 -13.44
N LEU A 41 -1.11 -1.56 -13.76
CA LEU A 41 -0.06 -1.96 -12.82
C LEU A 41 0.69 -0.73 -12.33
N ILE A 42 0.70 -0.54 -11.02
CA ILE A 42 1.40 0.56 -10.37
C ILE A 42 2.70 0.00 -9.78
N VAL A 43 3.82 0.50 -10.28
CA VAL A 43 5.15 0.04 -9.88
C VAL A 43 5.85 1.17 -9.12
N GLY A 44 5.99 1.00 -7.80
CA GLY A 44 6.84 1.86 -6.98
C GLY A 44 8.33 1.54 -7.18
N VAL A 45 9.20 2.45 -6.73
CA VAL A 45 10.66 2.18 -6.72
C VAL A 45 10.98 1.15 -5.65
N ASN A 46 10.67 1.48 -4.40
CA ASN A 46 10.83 0.63 -3.24
C ASN A 46 9.93 1.11 -2.10
N PRO A 47 9.55 0.24 -1.15
CA PRO A 47 8.71 0.67 -0.05
C PRO A 47 9.45 1.62 0.90
N GLY A 48 8.78 2.69 1.33
CA GLY A 48 9.25 3.50 2.46
C GLY A 48 9.05 2.75 3.77
N LEU A 49 9.78 3.14 4.82
CA LEU A 49 9.66 2.52 6.15
C LEU A 49 8.22 2.53 6.69
N TRP A 50 7.45 3.59 6.43
CA TRP A 50 6.04 3.66 6.84
C TRP A 50 5.19 2.63 6.11
N THR A 51 5.37 2.49 4.79
CA THR A 51 4.69 1.48 3.97
C THR A 51 4.99 0.07 4.45
N ALA A 52 6.23 -0.22 4.83
CA ALA A 52 6.58 -1.49 5.44
C ALA A 52 5.95 -1.68 6.83
N ALA A 53 5.88 -0.62 7.64
CA ALA A 53 5.33 -0.67 8.99
C ALA A 53 3.84 -1.01 9.04
N VAL A 54 3.06 -0.53 8.07
CA VAL A 54 1.61 -0.77 8.02
C VAL A 54 1.17 -1.72 6.89
N ASN A 55 2.14 -2.23 6.13
CA ASN A 55 1.93 -3.12 4.99
C ASN A 55 0.90 -2.58 3.97
N ALA A 56 0.91 -1.27 3.71
CA ALA A 56 0.03 -0.63 2.74
C ALA A 56 0.81 0.23 1.74
N PRO A 57 0.57 0.08 0.41
CA PRO A 57 1.25 0.86 -0.61
C PRO A 57 1.07 2.35 -0.40
N PHE A 58 2.17 3.10 -0.54
CA PHE A 58 2.18 4.57 -0.47
C PHE A 58 1.60 5.17 0.83
N ALA A 59 1.62 4.42 1.94
CA ALA A 59 0.96 4.77 3.19
C ALA A 59 1.51 5.97 3.99
N TYR A 60 2.67 6.53 3.63
CA TYR A 60 3.17 7.71 4.34
C TYR A 60 2.18 8.87 4.17
N PRO A 61 1.71 9.54 5.25
CA PRO A 61 0.67 10.59 5.14
C PRO A 61 1.02 11.75 4.19
N GLY A 62 2.31 12.04 3.99
CA GLY A 62 2.76 13.06 3.05
C GLY A 62 2.89 12.58 1.59
N ASN A 63 2.59 11.31 1.30
CA ASN A 63 2.63 10.77 -0.06
C ASN A 63 1.39 11.22 -0.84
N ARG A 64 1.59 11.74 -2.06
CA ARG A 64 0.52 12.29 -2.90
C ARG A 64 -0.18 11.26 -3.78
N PHE A 65 0.21 9.98 -3.70
CA PHE A 65 -0.31 8.93 -4.57
C PHE A 65 -1.84 8.82 -4.47
N TRP A 66 -2.40 8.49 -3.31
CA TRP A 66 -3.84 8.31 -3.14
C TRP A 66 -4.65 9.58 -3.43
N PRO A 67 -4.26 10.78 -2.96
CA PRO A 67 -4.93 12.03 -3.36
C PRO A 67 -4.85 12.32 -4.87
N SER A 68 -3.88 11.76 -5.59
CA SER A 68 -3.78 11.94 -7.03
C SER A 68 -4.66 10.96 -7.80
N LEU A 69 -4.79 9.72 -7.32
CA LEU A 69 -5.72 8.74 -7.91
C LEU A 69 -7.18 9.18 -7.72
N ASP A 70 -7.52 9.77 -6.58
CA ASP A 70 -8.85 10.34 -6.33
C ASP A 70 -9.17 11.51 -7.24
N ARG A 71 -8.27 12.50 -7.33
CA ARG A 71 -8.46 13.63 -8.25
C ARG A 71 -8.49 13.22 -9.73
N ALA A 72 -7.85 12.09 -10.08
CA ALA A 72 -7.89 11.53 -11.43
C ALA A 72 -9.14 10.68 -11.70
N GLY A 73 -9.99 10.44 -10.69
CA GLY A 73 -11.17 9.57 -10.82
C GLY A 73 -10.84 8.08 -10.97
N ILE A 74 -9.62 7.66 -10.62
CA ILE A 74 -9.20 6.25 -10.69
C ILE A 74 -9.76 5.48 -9.49
N VAL A 75 -9.59 6.01 -8.28
CA VAL A 75 -10.21 5.47 -7.06
C VAL A 75 -10.90 6.62 -6.33
N SER A 76 -12.17 6.50 -5.95
CA SER A 76 -12.84 7.56 -5.19
C SER A 76 -13.83 6.95 -4.20
N PRO A 77 -13.92 7.47 -2.96
CA PRO A 77 -13.15 8.58 -2.38
C PRO A 77 -11.67 8.23 -2.16
N VAL A 78 -10.86 9.23 -1.76
CA VAL A 78 -9.46 9.03 -1.38
C VAL A 78 -9.29 7.92 -0.34
N PHE A 79 -8.30 7.04 -0.55
CA PHE A 79 -8.00 5.96 0.38
C PHE A 79 -7.07 6.43 1.50
N GLU A 80 -7.58 6.42 2.72
CA GLU A 80 -6.78 6.60 3.93
C GLU A 80 -6.13 5.26 4.32
N VAL A 81 -4.81 5.18 4.17
CA VAL A 81 -4.05 3.94 4.37
C VAL A 81 -2.87 4.10 5.33
N SER A 82 -2.80 5.21 6.05
CA SER A 82 -1.68 5.52 6.97
C SER A 82 -1.55 4.54 8.14
N GLU A 83 -2.58 3.75 8.39
CA GLU A 83 -2.68 2.71 9.43
C GLU A 83 -2.70 1.29 8.84
N GLY A 84 -2.74 1.20 7.51
CA GLY A 84 -2.98 -0.03 6.76
C GLY A 84 -4.15 0.14 5.80
N MET A 85 -4.32 -0.83 4.91
CA MET A 85 -5.44 -0.89 3.96
C MET A 85 -6.51 -1.84 4.48
N SER A 86 -7.80 -1.60 4.20
CA SER A 86 -8.91 -2.51 4.53
C SER A 86 -9.19 -3.53 3.42
N ASP A 87 -9.87 -4.64 3.74
CA ASP A 87 -10.34 -5.60 2.72
C ASP A 87 -11.26 -4.95 1.67
N ALA A 88 -12.09 -3.99 2.09
CA ALA A 88 -12.99 -3.27 1.18
C ALA A 88 -12.21 -2.39 0.18
N GLN A 89 -11.20 -1.66 0.63
CA GLN A 89 -10.32 -0.88 -0.25
C GLN A 89 -9.57 -1.78 -1.23
N GLU A 90 -9.09 -2.92 -0.74
CA GLU A 90 -8.38 -3.90 -1.56
C GLU A 90 -9.29 -4.52 -2.63
N LEU A 91 -10.53 -4.87 -2.27
CA LEU A 91 -11.52 -5.38 -3.22
C LEU A 91 -11.82 -4.36 -4.33
N ILE A 92 -11.98 -3.08 -3.99
CA ILE A 92 -12.19 -2.01 -4.99
C ILE A 92 -11.06 -1.98 -6.02
N LEU A 93 -9.80 -2.07 -5.57
CA LEU A 93 -8.66 -2.10 -6.48
C LEU A 93 -8.72 -3.32 -7.41
N TYR A 94 -9.06 -4.48 -6.87
CA TYR A 94 -9.14 -5.72 -7.63
C TYR A 94 -10.27 -5.72 -8.65
N GLU A 95 -11.44 -5.23 -8.29
CA GLU A 95 -12.58 -5.08 -9.20
C GLU A 95 -12.29 -4.09 -10.34
N GLN A 96 -11.48 -3.05 -10.05
CA GLN A 96 -11.02 -2.11 -11.06
C GLN A 96 -9.83 -2.62 -11.90
N GLY A 97 -9.29 -3.81 -11.59
CA GLY A 97 -8.14 -4.39 -12.27
C GLY A 97 -6.85 -3.63 -11.99
N ILE A 98 -6.69 -3.07 -10.79
CA ILE A 98 -5.50 -2.33 -10.36
C ILE A 98 -4.64 -3.25 -9.49
N ALA A 99 -3.37 -3.40 -9.88
CA ALA A 99 -2.35 -4.11 -9.09
C ALA A 99 -1.21 -3.17 -8.68
N MET A 100 -0.48 -3.55 -7.64
CA MET A 100 0.63 -2.79 -7.10
C MET A 100 1.83 -3.67 -6.73
N THR A 101 3.02 -3.22 -7.12
CA THR A 101 4.31 -3.85 -6.78
C THR A 101 5.41 -2.79 -6.65
N ASN A 102 6.64 -3.20 -6.36
CA ASN A 102 7.83 -2.35 -6.37
C ASN A 102 8.97 -2.99 -7.18
N LEU A 103 9.77 -2.17 -7.87
CA LEU A 103 10.99 -2.63 -8.54
C LEU A 103 11.98 -3.28 -7.57
N VAL A 104 12.07 -2.73 -6.36
CA VAL A 104 12.92 -3.23 -5.28
C VAL A 104 12.04 -3.55 -4.07
N SER A 105 12.11 -4.79 -3.60
CA SER A 105 11.24 -5.27 -2.53
C SER A 105 11.61 -4.76 -1.13
N ARG A 106 12.87 -4.35 -0.92
CA ARG A 106 13.39 -3.95 0.40
C ARG A 106 13.04 -2.51 0.78
N ALA A 107 12.58 -2.32 2.01
CA ALA A 107 12.25 -1.01 2.53
C ALA A 107 13.48 -0.20 2.94
N THR A 108 13.50 1.08 2.56
CA THR A 108 14.55 2.02 2.95
C THR A 108 13.95 3.30 3.54
N ALA A 109 14.71 3.95 4.43
CA ALA A 109 14.53 5.37 4.66
C ALA A 109 15.28 6.06 3.51
N ARG A 110 14.55 6.83 2.67
CA ARG A 110 15.03 7.58 1.50
C ARG A 110 16.41 7.15 0.99
#